data_AF-A0A4Z0YA91-F1
#
_entry.id   AF-A0A4Z0YA91-F1
#
_cell.length_a   1.000
_cell.length_b   1.000
_cell.length_c   1.000
_cell.angle_alpha   90.00
_cell.angle_beta   90.00
_cell.angle_gamma   90.00
#
_symmetry.space_group_name_H-M   'P 1'
#
loop_
_entity.id
_entity.type
_entity.pdbx_description
1 polymer ?
#
loop_
_entity_poly.entity_id
_entity_poly.type
_entity_poly.pdbx_seq_one_letter_code
_entity_poly.pdbx_strand_id
1 'polypeptide(L)'
;MLAAALFVFLLSLAEGGTASSIHADYQLRCPKSTKPNRVTIPAITQIQQDSGEWENILECWSVNTTTINMPDIDNAFRLDWENGFDAAYQYIFYEPSFMPAHPAPKPSLIIMSVGIGDLRMPSGRCLRITAGDIFFSVGTEGRQTAWWSEGTVVSDLYFKDDKIPDHTVVAESTNNHELPQTSIDEL
;
A
#
# COMPACT_ATOMS: atom_id res chain seq x y z
N MET A 1 -69.05 -21.06 -12.04
CA MET A 1 -68.66 -22.48 -11.87
C MET A 1 -67.59 -22.80 -12.89
N LEU A 2 -66.56 -23.58 -12.48
CA LEU A 2 -65.32 -23.98 -13.18
C LEU A 2 -64.28 -22.84 -13.37
N ALA A 3 -63.10 -22.82 -12.74
CA ALA A 3 -62.03 -23.82 -12.48
C ALA A 3 -61.04 -23.99 -13.65
N ALA A 4 -59.84 -23.42 -13.41
CA ALA A 4 -58.47 -23.91 -13.67
C ALA A 4 -58.04 -24.40 -15.07
N ALA A 5 -56.93 -23.84 -15.57
CA ALA A 5 -55.74 -24.61 -15.92
C ALA A 5 -54.49 -23.72 -16.08
N LEU A 6 -53.47 -24.10 -15.31
CA LEU A 6 -52.05 -23.71 -15.35
C LEU A 6 -51.40 -24.20 -16.65
N PHE A 7 -50.45 -23.45 -17.26
CA PHE A 7 -49.22 -24.03 -17.84
C PHE A 7 -48.19 -22.94 -18.20
N VAL A 8 -47.20 -22.81 -17.31
CA VAL A 8 -45.75 -22.60 -17.49
C VAL A 8 -45.25 -22.06 -18.84
N PHE A 9 -44.62 -20.89 -18.82
CA PHE A 9 -43.31 -20.69 -19.47
C PHE A 9 -42.43 -19.75 -18.64
N LEU A 10 -41.45 -20.38 -17.98
CA LEU A 10 -40.28 -19.77 -17.36
C LEU A 10 -39.28 -19.35 -18.46
N LEU A 11 -38.86 -18.10 -18.47
CA LEU A 11 -37.58 -17.61 -19.01
C LEU A 11 -37.31 -16.29 -18.27
N SER A 12 -36.58 -16.33 -17.15
CA SER A 12 -35.14 -16.05 -17.09
C SER A 12 -34.78 -14.69 -17.69
N LEU A 13 -35.03 -13.62 -16.94
CA LEU A 13 -34.13 -12.47 -16.93
C LEU A 13 -33.50 -12.44 -15.54
N ALA A 14 -32.37 -13.13 -15.45
CA ALA A 14 -31.35 -12.83 -14.49
C ALA A 14 -30.92 -11.38 -14.75
N GLU A 15 -31.54 -10.43 -14.05
CA GLU A 15 -30.86 -9.19 -13.70
C GLU A 15 -29.79 -9.59 -12.70
N GLY A 16 -28.67 -10.04 -13.27
CA GLY A 16 -27.40 -10.05 -12.59
C GLY A 16 -27.14 -8.62 -12.15
N GLY A 17 -27.59 -8.30 -10.93
CA GLY A 17 -26.81 -7.48 -10.04
C GLY A 17 -25.44 -8.13 -10.06
N THR A 18 -24.55 -7.58 -10.86
CA THR A 18 -23.13 -7.78 -10.67
C THR A 18 -22.92 -7.33 -9.24
N ALA A 19 -22.92 -8.28 -8.32
CA ALA A 19 -22.12 -8.21 -7.14
C ALA A 19 -20.77 -7.72 -7.67
N SER A 20 -20.53 -6.42 -7.55
CA SER A 20 -19.18 -5.90 -7.49
C SER A 20 -18.57 -6.77 -6.44
N SER A 21 -17.79 -7.77 -6.87
CA SER A 21 -17.07 -8.62 -5.96
C SER A 21 -16.34 -7.62 -5.09
N ILE A 22 -16.74 -7.58 -3.83
CA ILE A 22 -15.98 -6.93 -2.79
C ILE A 22 -14.68 -7.73 -2.83
N HIS A 23 -13.75 -7.32 -3.69
CA HIS A 23 -12.35 -7.55 -3.44
C HIS A 23 -12.20 -6.90 -2.07
N ALA A 24 -12.19 -7.73 -1.03
CA ALA A 24 -11.69 -7.30 0.25
C ALA A 24 -10.34 -6.67 -0.11
N ASP A 25 -10.25 -5.36 -0.04
CA ASP A 25 -9.02 -4.64 -0.29
C ASP A 25 -8.03 -5.21 0.73
N TYR A 26 -7.17 -6.13 0.29
CA TYR A 26 -6.22 -6.85 1.15
C TYR A 26 -5.11 -5.87 1.49
N GLN A 27 -5.43 -4.96 2.40
CA GLN A 27 -4.54 -3.92 2.88
C GLN A 27 -3.39 -4.58 3.63
N LEU A 28 -2.16 -4.33 3.20
CA LEU A 28 -0.96 -4.75 3.92
C LEU A 28 -0.97 -4.11 5.33
N ARG A 29 -0.77 -4.94 6.36
CA ARG A 29 -0.55 -4.48 7.74
C ARG A 29 0.70 -5.12 8.31
N CYS A 30 1.73 -4.31 8.53
CA CYS A 30 2.98 -4.80 9.09
C CYS A 30 2.93 -4.90 10.62
N PRO A 31 3.47 -5.98 11.20
CA PRO A 31 3.51 -6.13 12.65
C PRO A 31 4.45 -5.10 13.27
N LYS A 32 4.11 -4.61 14.46
CA LYS A 32 5.03 -3.79 15.25
C LYS A 32 6.26 -4.63 15.64
N SER A 33 7.44 -4.03 15.58
CA SER A 33 8.67 -4.69 16.04
C SER A 33 8.60 -4.96 17.55
N THR A 34 9.05 -6.14 17.95
CA THR A 34 9.25 -6.50 19.37
C THR A 34 10.66 -6.20 19.85
N LYS A 35 11.56 -5.76 18.96
CA LYS A 35 12.95 -5.44 19.24
C LYS A 35 13.15 -3.92 19.20
N PRO A 36 13.75 -3.30 20.23
CA PRO A 36 13.90 -1.85 20.32
C PRO A 36 14.83 -1.27 19.24
N ASN A 37 15.75 -2.08 18.71
CA ASN A 37 16.69 -1.69 17.66
C ASN A 37 16.20 -2.03 16.24
N ARG A 38 14.90 -2.27 16.06
CA ARG A 38 14.32 -2.58 14.75
C ARG A 38 12.96 -1.93 14.59
N VAL A 39 12.64 -1.59 13.35
CA VAL A 39 11.30 -1.17 12.94
C VAL A 39 10.85 -2.06 11.80
N THR A 40 9.55 -2.32 11.71
CA THR A 40 8.95 -3.04 10.59
C THR A 40 8.10 -2.05 9.82
N ILE A 41 8.40 -1.85 8.53
CA ILE A 41 7.65 -0.95 7.66
C ILE A 41 7.28 -1.64 6.34
N PRO A 42 6.21 -1.19 5.68
CA PRO A 42 5.87 -1.66 4.34
C PRO A 42 7.00 -1.46 3.34
N ALA A 43 7.10 -2.38 2.39
CA ALA A 43 7.97 -2.26 1.23
C ALA A 43 7.21 -2.69 -0.02
N ILE A 44 7.31 -1.88 -1.08
CA ILE A 44 6.93 -2.29 -2.42
C ILE A 44 8.17 -2.83 -3.11
N THR A 45 8.16 -4.13 -3.37
CA THR A 45 9.25 -4.86 -4.01
C THR A 45 8.78 -5.41 -5.35
N GLN A 46 9.56 -6.30 -5.97
CA GLN A 46 9.20 -6.90 -7.25
C GLN A 46 9.55 -8.37 -7.30
N ILE A 47 8.72 -9.14 -7.99
CA ILE A 47 8.96 -10.54 -8.33
C ILE A 47 8.92 -10.70 -9.84
N GLN A 48 9.78 -11.56 -10.36
CA GLN A 48 9.70 -11.96 -11.76
C GLN A 48 8.75 -13.15 -11.86
N GLN A 49 7.70 -12.99 -12.67
CA GLN A 49 6.76 -14.05 -12.97
C GLN A 49 7.39 -15.07 -13.92
N ASP A 50 6.81 -16.27 -14.01
CA ASP A 50 7.25 -17.32 -14.95
C ASP A 50 7.23 -16.86 -16.42
N SER A 51 6.39 -15.86 -16.74
CA SER A 51 6.34 -15.22 -18.06
C SER A 51 7.57 -14.35 -18.38
N GLY A 52 8.41 -14.06 -17.38
CA GLY A 52 9.53 -13.13 -17.48
C GLY A 52 9.18 -11.67 -17.13
N GLU A 53 7.89 -11.35 -16.98
CA GLU A 53 7.42 -10.01 -16.60
C GLU A 53 7.64 -9.74 -15.11
N TRP A 54 7.99 -8.51 -14.77
CA TRP A 54 8.12 -8.07 -13.39
C TRP A 54 6.79 -7.54 -12.85
N GLU A 55 6.46 -7.95 -11.63
CA GLU A 55 5.28 -7.48 -10.91
C GLU A 55 5.69 -6.88 -9.57
N ASN A 56 5.16 -5.70 -9.23
CA ASN A 56 5.35 -5.16 -7.91
C ASN A 56 4.47 -5.88 -6.89
N ILE A 57 5.04 -6.15 -5.72
CA ILE A 57 4.36 -6.81 -4.60
C ILE A 57 4.56 -6.02 -3.31
N LEU A 58 3.74 -6.33 -2.31
CA LEU A 58 3.82 -5.74 -0.98
C LEU A 58 4.41 -6.73 0.01
N GLU A 59 5.39 -6.26 0.78
CA GLU A 59 6.04 -7.01 1.85
C GLU A 59 6.17 -6.17 3.11
N CYS A 60 6.41 -6.84 4.24
CA CYS A 60 6.80 -6.19 5.48
C CYS A 60 8.28 -6.41 5.74
N TRP A 61 9.04 -5.32 5.81
CA TRP A 61 10.48 -5.37 6.01
C TRP A 61 10.83 -4.94 7.41
N SER A 62 11.56 -5.79 8.13
CA SER A 62 12.17 -5.41 9.40
C SER A 62 13.58 -4.92 9.17
N VAL A 63 13.83 -3.64 9.46
CA VAL A 63 15.13 -2.96 9.29
C VAL A 63 15.70 -2.56 10.65
N ASN A 64 17.03 -2.46 10.72
CA ASN A 64 17.71 -2.01 11.93
C ASN A 64 17.50 -0.51 12.15
N THR A 65 17.21 -0.12 13.39
CA THR A 65 17.30 1.26 13.88
C THR A 65 18.61 1.40 14.64
N THR A 66 19.29 2.54 14.51
CA THR A 66 20.58 2.75 15.19
C THR A 66 20.43 3.50 16.51
N THR A 67 19.30 4.17 16.74
CA THR A 67 19.02 4.90 17.98
C THR A 67 17.89 4.23 18.74
N ILE A 68 18.24 3.57 19.84
CA ILE A 68 17.30 2.89 20.75
C ILE A 68 16.74 3.80 21.85
N ASN A 69 17.25 5.03 21.96
CA ASN A 69 16.86 5.98 23.00
C ASN A 69 16.97 7.40 22.45
N MET A 70 15.84 8.03 22.15
CA MET A 70 15.76 9.47 21.87
C MET A 70 15.25 10.15 23.14
N PRO A 71 16.11 10.85 23.90
CA PRO A 71 15.69 11.54 25.11
C PRO A 71 14.51 12.45 24.79
N ASP A 72 13.48 12.40 25.63
CA ASP A 72 12.29 13.27 25.57
C ASP A 72 11.36 13.07 24.36
N ILE A 73 11.52 12.00 23.56
CA ILE A 73 10.64 11.68 22.42
C ILE A 73 10.15 10.23 22.51
N ASP A 74 8.93 10.04 22.99
CA ASP A 74 8.28 8.73 23.05
C ASP A 74 7.87 8.24 21.65
N ASN A 75 7.99 6.93 21.42
CA ASN A 75 7.53 6.23 20.21
C ASN A 75 8.16 6.68 18.88
N ALA A 76 9.29 7.39 18.92
CA ALA A 76 10.04 7.72 17.72
C ALA A 76 11.19 6.72 17.48
N PHE A 77 11.56 6.54 16.22
CA PHE A 77 12.76 5.80 15.83
C PHE A 77 13.61 6.66 14.88
N ARG A 78 14.93 6.51 14.95
CA ARG A 78 15.85 7.07 13.96
C ARG A 78 16.26 5.96 13.00
N LEU A 79 15.91 6.14 11.73
CA LEU A 79 16.60 5.48 10.63
C LEU A 79 17.84 6.31 10.34
N ASP A 80 18.99 5.88 10.86
CA ASP A 80 20.22 6.62 10.61
C ASP A 80 20.78 6.21 9.26
N TRP A 81 20.83 7.20 8.39
CA TRP A 81 21.14 7.03 6.98
C TRP A 81 22.04 8.19 6.53
N GLU A 82 23.07 8.48 7.33
CA GLU A 82 24.04 9.54 7.06
C GLU A 82 24.63 9.38 5.65
N ASN A 83 24.53 10.45 4.86
CA ASN A 83 24.94 10.48 3.45
C ASN A 83 24.28 9.42 2.56
N GLY A 84 23.14 8.86 2.94
CA GLY A 84 22.60 7.72 2.20
C GLY A 84 21.44 8.04 1.26
N PHE A 85 21.15 9.31 0.99
CA PHE A 85 20.22 9.72 -0.06
C PHE A 85 20.93 10.58 -1.10
N ASP A 86 20.68 10.31 -2.39
CA ASP A 86 21.24 11.11 -3.50
C ASP A 86 20.40 12.36 -3.78
N ALA A 87 19.08 12.22 -3.65
CA ALA A 87 18.13 13.30 -3.90
C ALA A 87 16.86 13.08 -3.09
N ALA A 88 16.17 14.19 -2.81
CA ALA A 88 14.86 14.19 -2.20
C ALA A 88 13.92 15.06 -3.03
N TYR A 89 12.73 14.54 -3.32
CA TYR A 89 11.67 15.25 -4.02
C TYR A 89 10.44 15.32 -3.12
N GLN A 90 9.70 16.42 -3.23
CA GLN A 90 8.42 16.57 -2.59
C GLN A 90 7.36 16.80 -3.67
N TYR A 91 6.29 16.02 -3.58
CA TYR A 91 5.13 16.10 -4.45
C TYR A 91 3.96 16.63 -3.65
N ILE A 92 3.33 17.69 -4.16
CA ILE A 92 2.13 18.30 -3.58
C ILE A 92 0.99 18.10 -4.58
N PHE A 93 -0.04 17.39 -4.15
CA PHE A 93 -1.22 17.11 -4.96
C PHE A 93 -2.33 18.10 -4.60
N TYR A 94 -2.42 19.19 -5.37
CA TYR A 94 -3.43 20.24 -5.15
C TYR A 94 -4.86 19.82 -5.48
N GLU A 95 -5.02 18.72 -6.22
CA GLU A 95 -6.30 18.10 -6.60
C GLU A 95 -6.15 16.58 -6.47
N PRO A 96 -7.27 15.82 -6.39
CA PRO A 96 -7.20 14.36 -6.43
C PRO A 96 -6.46 13.87 -7.68
N SER A 97 -5.51 12.96 -7.50
CA SER A 97 -4.64 12.52 -8.59
C SER A 97 -4.60 11.01 -8.69
N PHE A 98 -4.88 10.49 -9.88
CA PHE A 98 -4.68 9.09 -10.21
C PHE A 98 -3.47 8.93 -11.12
N MET A 99 -2.53 8.10 -10.70
CA MET A 99 -1.39 7.68 -11.49
C MET A 99 -1.68 6.30 -12.09
N PRO A 100 -1.72 6.18 -13.43
CA PRO A 100 -1.89 4.89 -14.09
C PRO A 100 -0.70 3.96 -13.78
N ALA A 101 -0.80 2.70 -14.18
CA ALA A 101 0.21 1.69 -13.88
C ALA A 101 1.63 2.17 -14.28
N HIS A 102 2.52 2.32 -13.31
CA HIS A 102 3.87 2.85 -13.48
C HIS A 102 4.87 2.09 -12.61
N PRO A 103 6.16 2.02 -13.00
CA PRO A 103 7.22 1.59 -12.11
C PRO A 103 7.66 2.71 -11.17
N ALA A 104 8.28 2.36 -10.05
CA ALA A 104 9.05 3.32 -9.27
C ALA A 104 10.33 3.71 -10.05
N PRO A 105 10.70 4.99 -10.14
CA PRO A 105 11.85 5.41 -10.96
C PRO A 105 13.20 4.93 -10.40
N LYS A 106 13.32 4.88 -9.07
CA LYS A 106 14.52 4.49 -8.32
C LYS A 106 14.14 3.95 -6.94
N PRO A 107 14.98 3.14 -6.29
CA PRO A 107 14.78 2.72 -4.92
C PRO A 107 14.74 3.92 -3.95
N SER A 108 13.74 3.97 -3.09
CA SER A 108 13.55 5.11 -2.19
C SER A 108 12.84 4.77 -0.87
N LEU A 109 12.95 5.70 0.07
CA LEU A 109 12.09 5.81 1.23
C LEU A 109 11.05 6.90 0.97
N ILE A 110 9.77 6.54 1.05
CA ILE A 110 8.67 7.48 0.88
C ILE A 110 8.08 7.83 2.25
N ILE A 111 7.81 9.11 2.44
CA ILE A 111 7.23 9.68 3.66
C ILE A 111 5.94 10.41 3.29
N MET A 112 4.84 9.98 3.90
CA MET A 112 3.55 10.64 3.78
C MET A 112 3.45 11.74 4.84
N SER A 113 3.53 13.00 4.43
CA SER A 113 3.50 14.12 5.38
C SER A 113 2.07 14.50 5.75
N VAL A 114 1.18 14.58 4.76
CA VAL A 114 -0.24 14.95 4.91
C VAL A 114 -1.06 14.22 3.85
N GLY A 115 -2.34 13.96 4.13
CA GLY A 115 -3.32 13.43 3.17
C GLY A 115 -3.48 11.91 3.24
N ILE A 116 -4.07 11.34 2.19
CA ILE A 116 -4.32 9.90 2.05
C ILE A 116 -3.83 9.43 0.67
N GLY A 117 -3.14 8.30 0.64
CA GLY A 117 -2.73 7.62 -0.58
C GLY A 117 -3.23 6.17 -0.59
N ASP A 118 -3.49 5.64 -1.78
CA ASP A 118 -3.85 4.24 -2.02
C ASP A 118 -2.99 3.72 -3.18
N LEU A 119 -2.00 2.89 -2.87
CA LEU A 119 -1.16 2.22 -3.86
C LEU A 119 -1.66 0.79 -4.07
N ARG A 120 -1.85 0.38 -5.33
CA ARG A 120 -2.39 -0.95 -5.66
C ARG A 120 -1.44 -1.73 -6.56
N MET A 121 -1.17 -2.95 -6.14
CA MET A 121 -0.37 -3.92 -6.88
C MET A 121 -1.25 -4.68 -7.88
N PRO A 122 -0.71 -5.27 -8.95
CA PRO A 122 -1.50 -6.02 -9.93
C PRO A 122 -2.20 -7.24 -9.33
N SER A 123 -1.61 -7.88 -8.31
CA SER A 123 -2.26 -8.88 -7.45
C SER A 123 -3.55 -8.44 -6.74
N GLY A 124 -3.92 -7.16 -6.79
CA GLY A 124 -5.09 -6.59 -6.11
C GLY A 124 -4.85 -6.20 -4.65
N ARG A 125 -3.65 -6.48 -4.12
CA ARG A 125 -3.23 -6.03 -2.79
C ARG A 125 -3.00 -4.53 -2.78
N CYS A 126 -3.32 -3.87 -1.68
CA CYS A 126 -3.18 -2.42 -1.55
C CYS A 126 -2.39 -2.01 -0.32
N LEU A 127 -1.79 -0.83 -0.42
CA LEU A 127 -1.16 -0.11 0.66
C LEU A 127 -1.85 1.25 0.77
N ARG A 128 -2.73 1.37 1.75
CA ARG A 128 -3.32 2.66 2.12
C ARG A 128 -2.42 3.34 3.14
N ILE A 129 -2.01 4.56 2.81
CA ILE A 129 -1.08 5.38 3.59
C ILE A 129 -1.73 6.70 3.98
N THR A 130 -1.35 7.19 5.14
CA THR A 130 -1.86 8.40 5.77
C THR A 130 -0.71 9.22 6.35
N ALA A 131 -1.01 10.42 6.83
CA ALA A 131 -0.01 11.30 7.44
C ALA A 131 0.80 10.58 8.55
N GLY A 132 2.13 10.61 8.43
CA GLY A 132 3.07 9.96 9.33
C GLY A 132 3.53 8.56 8.87
N ASP A 133 2.85 7.95 7.89
CA ASP A 133 3.26 6.66 7.36
C ASP A 133 4.52 6.78 6.49
N ILE A 134 5.37 5.76 6.57
CA ILE A 134 6.56 5.61 5.73
C ILE A 134 6.58 4.22 5.10
N PHE A 135 7.15 4.11 3.90
CA PHE A 135 7.34 2.82 3.24
C PHE A 135 8.51 2.87 2.27
N PHE A 136 9.08 1.71 1.97
CA PHE A 136 10.10 1.58 0.93
C PHE A 136 9.45 1.37 -0.44
N SER A 137 9.96 2.03 -1.47
CA SER A 137 9.62 1.73 -2.86
C SER A 137 10.88 1.27 -3.58
N VAL A 138 11.03 -0.04 -3.80
CA VAL A 138 12.23 -0.63 -4.39
C VAL A 138 11.96 -1.46 -5.64
N GLY A 139 10.68 -1.80 -5.91
CA GLY A 139 10.23 -2.42 -7.16
C GLY A 139 10.23 -1.41 -8.31
N THR A 140 11.36 -1.30 -9.01
CA THR A 140 11.60 -0.31 -10.08
C THR A 140 11.28 -0.82 -11.48
N GLU A 141 10.96 -2.10 -11.63
CA GLU A 141 10.60 -2.73 -12.90
C GLU A 141 9.12 -3.14 -12.92
N GLY A 142 8.59 -3.57 -11.77
CA GLY A 142 7.18 -3.93 -11.66
C GLY A 142 6.26 -2.71 -11.66
N ARG A 143 4.98 -2.92 -11.99
CA ARG A 143 3.99 -1.85 -12.12
C ARG A 143 3.09 -1.78 -10.89
N GLN A 144 2.71 -0.56 -10.52
CA GLN A 144 1.67 -0.27 -9.53
C GLN A 144 0.81 0.91 -10.00
N THR A 145 -0.42 1.00 -9.50
CA THR A 145 -1.19 2.25 -9.59
C THR A 145 -1.12 2.99 -8.27
N ALA A 146 -1.32 4.30 -8.32
CA ALA A 146 -1.42 5.12 -7.12
C ALA A 146 -2.59 6.09 -7.27
N TRP A 147 -3.31 6.31 -6.18
CA TRP A 147 -4.27 7.40 -6.05
C TRP A 147 -3.89 8.24 -4.83
N TRP A 148 -4.00 9.56 -4.98
CA TRP A 148 -3.68 10.54 -3.96
C TRP A 148 -4.87 11.47 -3.75
N SER A 149 -5.26 11.68 -2.49
CA SER A 149 -6.31 12.65 -2.17
C SER A 149 -5.82 14.08 -2.39
N GLU A 150 -6.75 15.02 -2.56
CA GLU A 150 -6.46 16.45 -2.52
C GLU A 150 -5.68 16.84 -1.26
N GLY A 151 -4.75 17.78 -1.39
CA GLY A 151 -3.91 18.29 -0.30
C GLY A 151 -2.82 17.32 0.16
N THR A 152 -2.65 16.18 -0.53
CA THR A 152 -1.62 15.21 -0.18
C THR A 152 -0.21 15.76 -0.41
N VAL A 153 0.69 15.50 0.55
CA VAL A 153 2.11 15.84 0.44
C VAL A 153 2.94 14.59 0.69
N VAL A 154 3.68 14.16 -0.33
CA VAL A 154 4.55 12.98 -0.32
C VAL A 154 5.98 13.43 -0.53
N SER A 155 6.90 12.94 0.29
CA SER A 155 8.34 13.12 0.08
C SER A 155 8.97 11.80 -0.31
N ASP A 156 9.79 11.82 -1.35
CA ASP A 156 10.48 10.66 -1.91
C ASP A 156 11.99 10.87 -1.75
N LEU A 157 12.64 10.01 -0.98
CA LEU A 157 14.06 10.10 -0.64
C LEU A 157 14.80 8.96 -1.34
N TYR A 158 15.44 9.25 -2.47
CA TYR A 158 16.14 8.26 -3.29
C TYR A 158 17.42 7.80 -2.62
N PHE A 159 17.59 6.48 -2.49
CA PHE A 159 18.78 5.92 -1.88
C PHE A 159 20.03 6.21 -2.68
N LYS A 160 21.09 6.55 -1.96
CA LYS A 160 22.40 6.78 -2.55
C LYS A 160 22.91 5.54 -3.27
N ASP A 161 23.37 5.75 -4.49
CA ASP A 161 23.87 4.67 -5.36
C ASP A 161 22.83 3.54 -5.56
N ASP A 162 21.54 3.88 -5.43
CA ASP A 162 20.39 2.96 -5.46
C ASP A 162 20.49 1.81 -4.42
N LYS A 163 21.26 2.01 -3.33
CA LYS A 163 21.54 0.98 -2.33
C LYS A 163 20.40 0.82 -1.33
N ILE A 164 19.77 -0.35 -1.38
CA ILE A 164 18.69 -0.76 -0.48
C ILE A 164 19.23 -1.13 0.92
N PRO A 165 18.48 -0.83 2.01
CA PRO A 165 18.81 -1.29 3.36
C PRO A 165 18.97 -2.79 3.51
N ASP A 166 19.87 -3.18 4.41
CA ASP A 166 19.81 -4.53 4.99
C ASP A 166 18.49 -4.69 5.74
N HIS A 167 17.78 -5.77 5.42
CA HIS A 167 16.43 -6.01 5.89
C HIS A 167 16.17 -7.52 5.96
N THR A 168 15.12 -7.88 6.71
CA THR A 168 14.55 -9.21 6.64
C THR A 168 13.07 -9.10 6.36
N VAL A 169 12.57 -9.87 5.39
CA VAL A 169 11.14 -10.02 5.16
C VAL A 169 10.51 -10.73 6.36
N VAL A 170 9.43 -10.15 6.90
CA VAL A 170 8.66 -10.72 8.02
C VAL A 170 7.20 -10.90 7.63
N ALA A 171 6.51 -11.82 8.29
CA ALA A 171 5.10 -12.07 8.06
C ALA A 171 4.24 -10.86 8.43
N GLU A 172 3.15 -10.66 7.70
CA GLU A 172 2.13 -9.66 7.97
C GLU A 172 1.40 -9.92 9.30
N SER A 173 0.80 -8.88 9.87
CA SER A 173 -0.05 -9.05 11.05
C SER A 173 -1.38 -9.72 10.65
N THR A 174 -1.76 -10.80 11.33
CA THR A 174 -3.00 -11.56 11.09
C THR A 174 -4.25 -10.93 11.72
N ASN A 175 -4.17 -9.70 12.23
CA ASN A 175 -5.31 -9.04 12.85
C ASN A 175 -6.27 -8.53 11.78
N ASN A 176 -7.20 -9.39 11.35
CA ASN A 176 -8.44 -9.01 10.70
C ASN A 176 -9.29 -8.20 11.68
N HIS A 177 -9.05 -6.89 11.76
CA HIS A 177 -10.12 -5.97 12.11
C HIS A 177 -10.79 -5.56 10.80
N GLU A 178 -12.00 -6.07 10.60
CA GLU A 178 -12.96 -5.48 9.68
C GLU A 178 -12.98 -3.97 9.99
N LEU A 179 -12.51 -3.17 9.03
CA LEU A 179 -12.77 -1.74 9.08
C LEU A 179 -14.29 -1.57 9.13
N PRO A 180 -14.84 -0.69 9.98
CA PRO A 180 -16.25 -0.33 9.87
C PRO A 180 -16.50 0.10 8.44
N GLN A 181 -17.46 -0.54 7.76
CA GLN A 181 -17.97 -0.05 6.50
C GLN A 181 -18.59 1.32 6.75
N THR A 182 -17.82 2.40 6.60
CA THR A 182 -18.42 3.69 6.30
C THR A 182 -18.84 3.60 4.85
N SER A 183 -20.13 3.36 4.62
CA SER A 183 -20.75 3.42 3.31
C SER A 183 -20.49 4.81 2.71
N ILE A 184 -20.17 4.84 1.42
CA ILE A 184 -20.01 6.07 0.61
C ILE A 184 -21.39 6.69 0.28
N ASP A 185 -22.42 6.40 1.09
CA ASP A 185 -23.78 6.89 0.88
C ASP A 185 -24.10 8.14 1.74
N GLU A 186 -23.11 8.71 2.43
CA GLU A 186 -23.25 9.97 3.19
C GLU A 186 -22.24 11.06 2.75
N LEU A 187 -22.18 11.32 1.43
CA LEU A 187 -21.68 12.59 0.87
C LEU A 187 -22.71 13.18 -0.10
#